data_AF-V4J1L5-F1
#
_entry.id   AF-V4J1L5-F1
#
_cell.length_a   1.000
_cell.length_b   1.000
_cell.length_c   1.000
_cell.angle_alpha   90.00
_cell.angle_beta   90.00
_cell.angle_gamma   90.00
#
_symmetry.space_group_name_H-M   'P 1'
#
loop_
_entity.id
_entity.type
_entity.pdbx_description
1 polymer ?
#
loop_
_entity_poly.entity_id
_entity_poly.type
_entity_poly.pdbx_seq_one_letter_code
_entity_poly.pdbx_strand_id
1 'polypeptide(L)'
;MPTDAQQACFEAGIKFGSLYHQFAGTPVSPDSARSLERAMADAIENQPHCESVTVAVDDDAVREAIDHDEGYAELTGHLMTVEMRVRYRGVTVRTRMAMEDGYPRMRLVDVVDDGTSTDDDGAGDDGSAGAADGDR
;
A
#
# COMPACT_ATOMS: atom_id res chain seq x y z
N MET A 1 -8.81 19.45 3.07
CA MET A 1 -7.97 18.50 2.32
C MET A 1 -7.48 17.43 3.30
N PRO A 2 -7.25 16.18 2.87
CA PRO A 2 -6.66 15.16 3.74
C PRO A 2 -5.26 15.58 4.20
N THR A 3 -4.84 15.14 5.38
CA THR A 3 -3.45 15.25 5.81
C THR A 3 -2.57 14.27 5.01
N ASP A 4 -1.26 14.51 4.99
CA ASP A 4 -0.33 13.61 4.30
C ASP A 4 -0.40 12.17 4.85
N ALA A 5 -0.62 12.01 6.16
CA ALA A 5 -0.86 10.69 6.76
C ALA A 5 -2.17 10.04 6.28
N GLN A 6 -3.26 10.81 6.16
CA GLN A 6 -4.51 10.30 5.61
C GLN A 6 -4.36 9.88 4.15
N GLN A 7 -3.63 10.67 3.35
CA GLN A 7 -3.34 10.33 1.96
C GLN A 7 -2.47 9.08 1.86
N ALA A 8 -1.42 8.95 2.69
CA ALA A 8 -0.58 7.76 2.73
C ALA A 8 -1.37 6.48 3.09
N CYS A 9 -2.28 6.58 4.07
CA CYS A 9 -3.17 5.47 4.43
C CYS A 9 -4.15 5.12 3.32
N PHE A 10 -4.67 6.14 2.62
CA PHE A 10 -5.56 5.94 1.48
C PHE A 10 -4.84 5.21 0.32
N GLU A 11 -3.63 5.62 0.01
CA GLU A 11 -2.78 4.95 -0.98
C GLU A 11 -2.56 3.48 -0.62
N ALA A 12 -2.28 3.18 0.66
CA ALA A 12 -2.13 1.81 1.14
C ALA A 12 -3.41 0.97 0.93
N GLY A 13 -4.59 1.56 1.13
CA GLY A 13 -5.88 0.92 0.83
C GLY A 13 -6.06 0.58 -0.65
N ILE A 14 -5.70 1.49 -1.55
CA ILE A 14 -5.72 1.25 -3.01
C ILE A 14 -4.85 0.04 -3.38
N LYS A 15 -3.64 -0.02 -2.80
CA LYS A 15 -2.67 -1.09 -3.10
C LYS A 15 -3.14 -2.45 -2.61
N PHE A 16 -3.75 -2.52 -1.43
CA PHE A 16 -4.40 -3.75 -0.97
C PHE A 16 -5.56 -4.18 -1.86
N GLY A 17 -6.44 -3.24 -2.22
CA GLY A 17 -7.60 -3.53 -3.07
C GLY A 17 -7.18 -4.08 -4.43
N SER A 18 -6.20 -3.44 -5.07
CA SER A 18 -5.65 -3.89 -6.35
C SER A 18 -4.90 -5.21 -6.23
N LEU A 19 -4.02 -5.40 -5.24
CA LEU A 19 -3.33 -6.67 -5.01
C LEU A 19 -4.32 -7.83 -4.83
N TYR A 20 -5.31 -7.66 -3.96
CA TYR A 20 -6.23 -8.75 -3.65
C TYR A 20 -7.09 -9.12 -4.85
N HIS A 21 -7.74 -8.14 -5.47
CA HIS A 21 -8.68 -8.40 -6.55
C HIS A 21 -8.02 -8.71 -7.90
N GLN A 22 -6.78 -8.31 -8.12
CA GLN A 22 -6.07 -8.63 -9.36
C GLN A 22 -5.54 -10.07 -9.38
N PHE A 23 -5.16 -10.61 -8.22
CA PHE A 23 -4.47 -11.90 -8.14
C PHE A 23 -5.31 -13.03 -7.51
N ALA A 24 -6.39 -12.73 -6.80
CA ALA A 24 -7.29 -13.76 -6.30
C ALA A 24 -7.82 -14.65 -7.46
N GLY A 25 -7.80 -15.97 -7.25
CA GLY A 25 -8.17 -16.96 -8.27
C GLY A 25 -7.04 -17.37 -9.20
N THR A 26 -5.84 -16.77 -9.09
CA THR A 26 -4.69 -17.19 -9.91
C THR A 26 -4.26 -18.63 -9.53
N PRO A 27 -4.09 -19.54 -10.50
CA PRO A 27 -3.55 -20.87 -10.22
C PRO A 27 -2.15 -20.80 -9.56
N VAL A 28 -1.98 -21.50 -8.44
CA VAL A 28 -0.73 -21.55 -7.68
C VAL A 28 -0.42 -22.97 -7.21
N SER A 29 0.85 -23.35 -7.32
CA SER A 29 1.41 -24.59 -6.78
C SER A 29 2.75 -24.27 -6.09
N PRO A 30 3.34 -25.20 -5.31
CA PRO A 30 4.64 -24.96 -4.70
C PRO A 30 5.74 -24.56 -5.71
N ASP A 31 5.64 -25.06 -6.95
CA ASP A 31 6.61 -24.76 -8.02
C ASP A 31 6.43 -23.34 -8.59
N SER A 32 5.19 -22.84 -8.67
CA SER A 32 4.90 -21.51 -9.23
C SER A 32 4.82 -20.39 -8.18
N ALA A 33 4.65 -20.73 -6.91
CA ALA A 33 4.47 -19.79 -5.79
C ALA A 33 5.52 -18.68 -5.80
N ARG A 34 6.80 -19.04 -5.89
CA ARG A 34 7.91 -18.05 -5.85
C ARG A 34 7.90 -17.09 -7.04
N SER A 35 7.52 -17.53 -8.23
CA SER A 35 7.40 -16.61 -9.36
C SER A 35 6.19 -15.70 -9.24
N LEU A 36 5.09 -16.23 -8.70
CA LEU A 36 3.87 -15.45 -8.48
C LEU A 36 4.09 -14.37 -7.42
N GLU A 37 4.73 -14.70 -6.29
CA GLU A 37 5.11 -13.72 -5.26
C GLU A 37 5.86 -12.52 -5.84
N ARG A 38 6.89 -12.78 -6.67
CA ARG A 38 7.68 -11.73 -7.32
C ARG A 38 6.83 -10.90 -8.28
N ALA A 39 6.05 -11.56 -9.14
CA ALA A 39 5.19 -10.86 -10.09
C ALA A 39 4.15 -9.97 -9.39
N MET A 40 3.60 -10.43 -8.26
CA MET A 40 2.69 -9.65 -7.43
C MET A 40 3.39 -8.45 -6.80
N ALA A 41 4.58 -8.64 -6.22
CA ALA A 41 5.36 -7.54 -5.65
C ALA A 41 5.68 -6.49 -6.71
N ASP A 42 6.27 -6.90 -7.84
CA ASP A 42 6.66 -6.01 -8.95
C ASP A 42 5.45 -5.22 -9.48
N ALA A 43 4.29 -5.87 -9.64
CA ALA A 43 3.08 -5.22 -10.14
C ALA A 43 2.53 -4.14 -9.19
N ILE A 44 2.61 -4.35 -7.88
CA ILE A 44 2.09 -3.41 -6.89
C ILE A 44 3.12 -2.32 -6.56
N GLU A 45 4.41 -2.63 -6.58
CA GLU A 45 5.50 -1.63 -6.49
C GLU A 45 5.48 -0.64 -7.65
N ASN A 46 5.02 -1.05 -8.83
CA ASN A 46 4.83 -0.16 -9.97
C ASN A 46 3.72 0.92 -9.75
N GLN A 47 2.92 0.82 -8.68
CA GLN A 47 1.92 1.85 -8.36
C GLN A 47 2.56 3.07 -7.67
N PRO A 48 2.00 4.28 -7.83
CA PRO A 48 2.50 5.48 -7.17
C PRO A 48 2.64 5.31 -5.65
N HIS A 49 3.72 5.89 -5.08
CA HIS A 49 3.98 5.95 -3.64
C HIS A 49 4.24 4.59 -2.95
N CYS A 50 4.37 3.51 -3.72
CA CYS A 50 4.78 2.21 -3.18
C CYS A 50 6.31 2.14 -3.12
N GLU A 51 6.87 1.95 -1.93
CA GLU A 51 8.32 1.83 -1.76
C GLU A 51 8.79 0.37 -1.80
N SER A 52 8.01 -0.54 -1.23
CA SER A 52 8.32 -1.97 -1.26
C SER A 52 7.08 -2.81 -0.98
N VAL A 53 7.01 -3.99 -1.58
CA VAL A 53 6.01 -5.02 -1.35
C VAL A 53 6.71 -6.35 -1.11
N THR A 54 6.26 -7.10 -0.11
CA THR A 54 6.66 -8.48 0.09
C THR A 54 5.41 -9.32 0.10
N VAL A 55 5.34 -10.30 -0.80
CA VAL A 55 4.31 -11.33 -0.83
C VAL A 55 4.98 -12.64 -0.47
N ALA A 56 4.41 -13.36 0.48
CA ALA A 56 4.86 -14.68 0.88
C ALA A 56 3.69 -15.65 0.82
N VAL A 57 3.74 -16.59 -0.13
CA VAL A 57 2.78 -17.67 -0.27
C VAL A 57 3.20 -18.80 0.66
N ASP A 58 2.23 -19.30 1.43
CA ASP A 58 2.41 -20.40 2.37
C ASP A 58 2.35 -21.74 1.63
N ASP A 59 3.51 -22.39 1.48
CA ASP A 59 3.60 -23.65 0.75
C ASP A 59 2.77 -24.77 1.37
N ASP A 60 2.64 -24.81 2.71
CA ASP A 60 1.89 -25.85 3.40
C ASP A 60 0.39 -25.63 3.20
N ALA A 61 -0.07 -24.38 3.32
CA ALA A 61 -1.45 -24.01 3.01
C ALA A 61 -1.79 -24.28 1.54
N VAL A 62 -0.86 -24.01 0.60
CA VAL A 62 -1.05 -24.36 -0.82
C VAL A 62 -1.18 -25.87 -0.99
N ARG A 63 -0.29 -26.67 -0.38
CA ARG A 63 -0.36 -28.14 -0.46
C ARG A 63 -1.67 -28.70 0.09
N GLU A 64 -2.16 -28.13 1.20
CA GLU A 64 -3.44 -28.52 1.80
C GLU A 64 -4.63 -28.12 0.93
N ALA A 65 -4.54 -26.98 0.22
CA ALA A 65 -5.60 -26.47 -0.65
C ALA A 65 -5.68 -27.16 -2.03
N ILE A 66 -4.68 -27.95 -2.43
CA ILE A 66 -4.74 -28.73 -3.67
C ILE A 66 -5.73 -29.89 -3.47
N ASP A 67 -6.96 -29.72 -3.98
CA ASP A 67 -8.07 -30.67 -3.76
C ASP A 67 -8.21 -31.73 -4.89
N HIS A 68 -7.43 -31.67 -5.96
CA HIS A 68 -7.63 -32.51 -7.15
C HIS A 68 -6.32 -32.96 -7.82
N ASP A 69 -6.44 -33.94 -8.71
CA ASP A 69 -5.33 -34.56 -9.47
C ASP A 69 -4.52 -33.56 -10.33
N GLU A 70 -5.04 -32.35 -10.55
CA GLU A 70 -4.42 -31.31 -11.39
C GLU A 70 -3.24 -30.58 -10.72
N GLY A 71 -3.02 -30.77 -9.42
CA GLY A 71 -1.78 -30.37 -8.74
C GLY A 71 -1.61 -28.86 -8.47
N TYR A 72 -2.69 -28.07 -8.49
CA TYR A 72 -2.67 -26.65 -8.12
C TYR A 72 -3.92 -26.25 -7.33
N ALA A 73 -3.80 -25.13 -6.60
CA ALA A 73 -4.89 -24.47 -5.90
C ALA A 73 -5.15 -23.09 -6.52
N GLU A 74 -6.28 -22.48 -6.21
CA GLU A 74 -6.54 -21.08 -6.53
C GLU A 74 -5.98 -20.18 -5.42
N LEU A 75 -5.23 -19.13 -5.80
CA LEU A 75 -4.69 -18.19 -4.83
C LEU A 75 -5.84 -17.46 -4.12
N THR A 76 -5.90 -17.60 -2.80
CA THR A 76 -6.78 -16.82 -1.93
C THR A 76 -5.96 -16.10 -0.86
N GLY A 77 -6.57 -15.13 -0.17
CA GLY A 77 -5.91 -14.45 0.95
C GLY A 77 -5.44 -15.39 2.07
N HIS A 78 -6.02 -16.59 2.19
CA HIS A 78 -5.62 -17.58 3.19
C HIS A 78 -4.24 -18.17 2.93
N LEU A 79 -3.80 -18.15 1.66
CA LEU A 79 -2.57 -18.78 1.22
C LEU A 79 -1.37 -17.85 1.26
N MET A 80 -1.54 -16.58 1.68
CA MET A 80 -0.44 -15.61 1.61
C MET A 80 -0.45 -14.59 2.75
N THR A 81 0.76 -14.16 3.10
CA THR A 81 1.01 -12.94 3.88
C THR A 81 1.54 -11.87 2.94
N VAL A 82 1.08 -10.63 3.12
CA VAL A 82 1.55 -9.48 2.36
C VAL A 82 1.95 -8.38 3.32
N GLU A 83 3.12 -7.79 3.12
CA GLU A 83 3.57 -6.59 3.81
C GLU A 83 3.93 -5.53 2.77
N MET A 84 3.51 -4.28 2.99
CA MET A 84 3.83 -3.18 2.08
C MET A 84 4.30 -1.97 2.86
N ARG A 85 5.19 -1.21 2.22
CA ARG A 85 5.64 0.10 2.67
C ARG A 85 5.23 1.15 1.65
N VAL A 86 4.42 2.10 2.10
CA VAL A 86 3.92 3.22 1.30
C VAL A 86 4.54 4.50 1.83
N ARG A 87 5.04 5.36 0.95
CA ARG A 87 5.66 6.63 1.34
C ARG A 87 5.06 7.79 0.56
N TYR A 88 4.51 8.74 1.29
CA TYR A 88 3.92 9.96 0.74
C TYR A 88 4.38 11.17 1.57
N ARG A 89 5.11 12.09 0.93
CA ARG A 89 5.55 13.38 1.51
C ARG A 89 6.13 13.28 2.93
N GLY A 90 7.08 12.36 3.15
CA GLY A 90 7.72 12.17 4.46
C GLY A 90 6.92 11.31 5.44
N VAL A 91 5.67 10.93 5.13
CA VAL A 91 4.93 9.94 5.89
C VAL A 91 5.16 8.55 5.31
N THR A 92 5.63 7.62 6.15
CA THR A 92 5.78 6.20 5.85
C THR A 92 4.66 5.42 6.52
N VAL A 93 3.89 4.66 5.74
CA VAL A 93 2.88 3.71 6.22
C VAL A 93 3.39 2.29 6.02
N ARG A 94 3.38 1.49 7.07
CA ARG A 94 3.66 0.05 7.02
C ARG A 94 2.36 -0.72 7.18
N THR A 95 2.19 -1.76 6.39
CA THR A 95 0.96 -2.54 6.38
C THR A 95 1.21 -4.03 6.42
N ARG A 96 0.17 -4.79 6.79
CA ARG A 96 0.18 -6.24 6.75
C ARG A 96 -1.20 -6.80 6.41
N MET A 97 -1.22 -7.83 5.57
CA MET A 97 -2.32 -8.76 5.42
C MET A 97 -1.84 -10.15 5.85
N ALA A 98 -2.53 -10.76 6.80
CA ALA A 98 -2.27 -12.12 7.25
C ALA A 98 -3.56 -12.70 7.84
N MET A 99 -3.60 -14.01 8.02
CA MET A 99 -4.71 -14.67 8.71
C MET A 99 -4.81 -14.22 10.16
N GLU A 100 -5.99 -13.72 10.54
CA GLU A 100 -6.35 -13.31 11.89
C GLU A 100 -7.81 -13.72 12.14
N ASP A 101 -8.06 -14.52 13.17
CA ASP A 101 -9.40 -15.01 13.54
C ASP A 101 -10.20 -15.63 12.38
N GLY A 102 -9.51 -16.39 11.51
CA GLY A 102 -10.12 -17.06 10.35
C GLY A 102 -10.40 -16.13 9.16
N TYR A 103 -9.81 -14.93 9.12
CA TYR A 103 -9.98 -13.98 8.02
C TYR A 103 -8.62 -13.38 7.57
N PRO A 104 -8.36 -13.21 6.25
CA PRO A 104 -7.15 -12.55 5.77
C PRO A 104 -7.25 -11.03 6.01
N ARG A 105 -6.83 -10.59 7.18
CA ARG A 105 -7.07 -9.23 7.67
C ARG A 105 -5.99 -8.27 7.19
N MET A 106 -6.40 -7.28 6.41
CA MET A 106 -5.57 -6.14 6.02
C MET A 106 -5.57 -5.07 7.11
N ARG A 107 -4.40 -4.58 7.49
CA ARG A 107 -4.26 -3.51 8.49
C ARG A 107 -3.05 -2.63 8.26
N LEU A 108 -3.12 -1.42 8.81
CA LEU A 108 -1.96 -0.60 9.08
C LEU A 108 -1.23 -1.17 10.30
N VAL A 109 0.07 -1.33 10.18
CA VAL A 109 0.96 -1.77 11.27
C VAL A 109 1.57 -0.55 11.96
N ASP A 110 1.96 0.44 11.18
CA ASP A 110 2.63 1.65 11.68
C ASP A 110 2.45 2.82 10.70
N VAL A 111 2.43 4.04 11.24
CA VAL A 111 2.37 5.29 10.48
C VAL A 111 3.37 6.25 11.11
N VAL A 112 4.46 6.51 10.40
CA VAL A 112 5.58 7.34 10.88
C VAL A 112 5.67 8.57 10.02
N ASP A 113 5.67 9.73 10.65
CA ASP A 113 5.97 11.01 10.01
C ASP A 113 7.45 11.35 10.26
N ASP A 114 8.23 11.45 9.18
CA ASP A 114 9.67 11.74 9.24
C ASP A 114 9.95 13.20 9.63
N GLY A 115 8.92 14.05 9.81
CA GLY A 115 9.01 15.38 10.42
C GLY A 115 9.68 16.45 9.54
N THR A 116 9.96 16.14 8.27
CA THR A 116 10.50 17.09 7.29
C THR A 116 9.41 17.61 6.36
N SER A 117 8.42 18.31 6.91
CA SER A 117 7.66 19.29 6.16
C SER A 117 8.24 20.67 6.49
N THR A 118 9.07 21.21 5.59
CA THR A 118 9.31 22.65 5.54
C THR A 118 7.98 23.32 5.18
N ASP A 119 7.24 23.72 6.20
CA ASP A 119 6.27 24.81 6.07
C ASP A 119 7.07 26.11 5.93
N ASP A 120 7.58 26.37 4.72
CA ASP A 120 8.02 27.70 4.30
C ASP A 120 7.15 28.13 3.12
N ASP A 121 5.91 28.53 3.44
CA ASP A 121 5.22 29.55 2.66
C ASP A 121 5.06 30.76 3.57
N GLY A 122 6.09 31.60 3.52
CA GLY A 122 6.26 32.79 4.34
C GLY A 122 5.05 33.71 4.31
N ALA A 123 4.69 34.16 5.51
CA ALA A 123 3.90 35.36 5.73
C ALA A 123 4.62 36.56 5.07
N GLY A 124 4.10 37.00 3.92
CA GLY A 124 4.33 38.35 3.41
C GLY A 124 3.41 39.31 4.13
N ASP A 125 3.97 39.94 5.16
CA ASP A 125 3.43 41.02 5.97
C ASP A 125 2.73 42.12 5.16
N ASP A 126 1.62 42.59 5.71
CA ASP A 126 0.88 43.74 5.21
C ASP A 126 1.66 45.03 5.52
N GLY A 127 1.70 45.93 4.54
CA GLY A 127 2.26 47.26 4.68
C GLY A 127 1.33 48.27 4.05
N SER A 128 0.34 48.72 4.82
CA SER A 128 -0.59 49.78 4.42
C SER A 128 -0.01 51.18 4.71
N ALA A 129 -0.07 52.08 3.72
CA ALA A 129 -0.20 53.54 3.81
C ALA A 129 -0.07 54.09 2.37
N GLY A 130 -0.82 55.04 1.84
CA GLY A 130 -1.85 55.96 2.31
C GLY A 130 -2.22 56.87 1.12
N ALA A 131 -3.44 57.39 1.11
CA ALA A 131 -4.07 58.14 0.01
C ALA A 131 -3.49 59.55 -0.25
N ALA A 132 -3.66 60.03 -1.50
CA ALA A 132 -3.81 61.42 -1.99
C ALA A 132 -3.42 61.43 -3.49
N ASP A 133 -3.96 62.18 -4.45
CA ASP A 133 -5.04 63.15 -4.59
C ASP A 133 -5.06 63.53 -6.11
N GLY A 134 -6.19 63.98 -6.64
CA GLY A 134 -6.32 65.00 -7.70
C GLY A 134 -5.77 64.85 -9.14
N ASP A 135 -6.71 64.98 -10.09
CA ASP A 135 -6.64 65.82 -11.32
C ASP A 135 -5.74 65.38 -12.51
N ARG A 136 -6.34 64.70 -13.52
CA ARG A 136 -6.61 65.22 -14.90
C ARG A 136 -7.02 64.12 -15.87
#